data_AF-A0A1E7N3G5-F1
#
_entry.id   AF-A0A1E7N3G5-F1
#
_cell.length_a   1.000
_cell.length_b   1.000
_cell.length_c   1.000
_cell.angle_alpha   90.00
_cell.angle_beta   90.00
_cell.angle_gamma   90.00
#
_symmetry.space_group_name_H-M   'P 1'
#
loop_
_entity.id
_entity.type
_entity.pdbx_description
1 polymer ?
#
loop_
_entity_poly.entity_id
_entity_poly.type
_entity_poly.pdbx_seq_one_letter_code
_entity_poly.pdbx_strand_id
1 'polypeptide(L)'
;MGPLKPDLAQVVVGLVCFFLIFGVLGAVLLPRIEKLLGERRDATEGGAERAEEARAQAQRVYEEFQAELVAARHEAALIRQTATEEGAALIAQLRAEGQELRDRMLAEAQVQLATDRVLAEAELREDVIRLAGELAGRVIGEPVAELPRTRAIAEEFFAAQDAKDARAGTRA
;
A
#
# COMPACT_ATOMS: atom_id res chain seq x y z
N MET A 1 -34.02 -13.70 113.89
CA MET A 1 -34.00 -12.22 113.90
C MET A 1 -33.17 -11.75 112.72
N GLY A 2 -33.81 -11.13 111.74
CA GLY A 2 -33.18 -10.61 110.52
C GLY A 2 -34.25 -10.46 109.43
N PRO A 3 -34.73 -9.25 109.12
CA PRO A 3 -35.92 -9.06 108.29
C PRO A 3 -35.64 -9.34 106.80
N LEU A 4 -36.31 -10.33 106.23
CA LEU A 4 -36.40 -10.57 104.78
C LEU A 4 -37.52 -9.73 104.16
N LYS A 5 -37.47 -8.42 104.36
CA LYS A 5 -38.08 -7.51 103.38
C LYS A 5 -36.95 -7.14 102.43
N PRO A 6 -37.03 -7.44 101.11
CA PRO A 6 -36.09 -6.85 100.20
C PRO A 6 -36.16 -5.35 100.43
N ASP A 7 -35.03 -4.72 100.75
CA ASP A 7 -34.96 -3.28 100.76
C ASP A 7 -35.30 -2.83 99.35
N LEU A 8 -36.52 -2.33 99.14
CA LEU A 8 -37.03 -1.94 97.83
C LEU A 8 -36.09 -0.89 97.21
N ALA A 9 -35.37 -0.12 98.03
CA ALA A 9 -34.33 0.78 97.58
C ALA A 9 -33.16 0.02 96.92
N GLN A 10 -32.67 -1.08 97.49
CA GLN A 10 -31.59 -1.89 96.88
C GLN A 10 -32.03 -2.57 95.59
N VAL A 11 -33.27 -3.08 95.52
CA VAL A 11 -33.80 -3.68 94.28
C VAL A 11 -33.95 -2.64 93.18
N VAL A 12 -34.47 -1.45 93.51
CA VAL A 12 -34.60 -0.33 92.55
C VAL A 12 -33.24 0.17 92.08
N VAL A 13 -32.28 0.37 92.98
CA VAL A 13 -30.92 0.79 92.62
C VAL A 13 -30.21 -0.28 91.78
N GLY A 14 -30.34 -1.55 92.14
CA GLY A 14 -29.81 -2.66 91.35
C GLY A 14 -30.42 -2.73 89.95
N LEU A 15 -31.73 -2.48 89.83
CA LEU A 15 -32.44 -2.44 88.56
C LEU A 15 -32.02 -1.24 87.71
N VAL A 16 -31.84 -0.06 88.31
CA VAL A 16 -31.30 1.13 87.62
C VAL A 16 -29.88 0.87 87.12
N CYS A 17 -28.98 0.32 87.95
CA CYS A 17 -27.63 -0.06 87.53
C CYS A 17 -27.65 -1.12 86.42
N PHE A 18 -28.54 -2.11 86.51
CA PHE A 18 -28.72 -3.12 85.48
C PHE A 18 -29.14 -2.50 84.15
N PHE A 19 -30.17 -1.65 84.12
CA PHE A 19 -30.62 -0.98 82.91
C PHE A 19 -29.60 0.02 82.36
N LEU A 20 -28.82 0.69 83.20
CA LEU A 20 -27.77 1.60 82.78
C LEU A 20 -26.63 0.83 82.09
N ILE A 21 -26.17 -0.28 82.68
CA ILE A 21 -25.18 -1.16 82.07
C ILE A 21 -25.74 -1.81 80.80
N PHE A 22 -26.98 -2.28 80.83
CA PHE A 22 -27.65 -2.90 79.68
C PHE A 22 -27.85 -1.89 78.54
N GLY A 23 -28.17 -0.63 78.84
CA GLY A 23 -28.28 0.44 77.87
C GLY A 23 -26.94 0.77 77.20
N VAL A 24 -25.85 0.86 77.98
CA VAL A 24 -24.50 1.06 77.44
C VAL A 24 -24.05 -0.15 76.61
N LEU A 25 -24.32 -1.37 77.08
CA LEU A 25 -24.00 -2.59 76.36
C LEU A 25 -24.79 -2.67 75.06
N GLY A 26 -26.08 -2.33 75.08
CA GLY A 26 -26.92 -2.27 73.89
C GLY A 26 -26.43 -1.24 72.90
N ALA A 27 -26.15 -0.01 73.36
CA ALA A 27 -25.73 1.10 72.52
C ALA A 27 -24.31 0.94 71.94
N VAL A 28 -23.42 0.16 72.55
CA VAL A 28 -22.03 -0.01 72.09
C VAL A 28 -21.77 -1.37 71.44
N LEU A 29 -22.37 -2.45 71.96
CA LEU A 29 -22.09 -3.82 71.50
C LEU A 29 -22.93 -4.20 70.27
N LEU A 30 -24.23 -3.86 70.22
CA LEU A 30 -25.04 -4.12 69.02
C LEU A 30 -24.46 -3.47 67.77
N PRO A 31 -24.10 -2.16 67.74
CA PRO A 31 -23.59 -1.57 66.50
C PRO A 31 -22.23 -2.14 66.09
N ARG A 32 -21.42 -2.67 67.03
CA ARG A 32 -20.17 -3.37 66.69
C ARG A 32 -20.42 -4.72 66.04
N ILE A 33 -21.40 -5.47 66.53
CA ILE A 33 -21.78 -6.77 65.97
C ILE A 33 -22.41 -6.58 64.57
N GLU A 34 -23.32 -5.61 64.42
CA GLU A 34 -23.93 -5.29 63.13
C GLU A 34 -22.89 -4.87 62.08
N LYS A 35 -21.91 -4.03 62.46
CA LYS A 35 -20.80 -3.66 61.58
C LYS A 35 -19.98 -4.86 61.12
N LEU A 36 -19.59 -5.74 62.04
CA LEU A 36 -18.81 -6.94 61.70
C LEU A 36 -19.58 -7.91 60.81
N LEU A 37 -20.88 -8.10 61.06
CA LEU A 37 -21.74 -8.92 60.20
C LEU A 37 -21.93 -8.28 58.82
N GLY A 38 -22.09 -6.95 58.76
CA GLY A 38 -22.14 -6.19 57.52
C GLY A 38 -20.86 -6.33 56.70
N GLU A 39 -19.69 -6.12 57.32
CA GLU A 39 -18.38 -6.27 56.68
C GLU A 39 -18.15 -7.70 56.16
N ARG A 40 -18.56 -8.74 56.90
CA ARG A 40 -18.43 -10.14 56.46
C ARG A 40 -19.37 -10.48 55.30
N ARG A 41 -20.61 -9.98 55.34
CA ARG A 41 -21.57 -10.14 54.25
C ARG A 41 -21.08 -9.42 53.00
N ASP A 42 -20.69 -8.16 53.11
CA ASP A 42 -20.18 -7.35 52.00
C ASP A 42 -18.88 -7.92 51.41
N ALA A 43 -17.97 -8.43 52.25
CA ALA A 43 -16.75 -9.09 51.78
C ALA A 43 -17.04 -10.38 50.98
N THR A 44 -18.15 -11.08 51.26
CA THR A 44 -18.48 -12.37 50.63
C THR A 44 -19.40 -12.17 49.43
N GLU A 45 -20.55 -11.51 49.62
CA GLU A 45 -21.54 -11.23 48.58
C GLU A 45 -21.03 -10.16 47.61
N GLY A 46 -20.58 -9.01 48.13
CA GLY A 46 -19.98 -7.96 47.31
C GLY A 46 -18.63 -8.38 46.70
N GLY A 47 -17.95 -9.36 47.28
CA GLY A 47 -16.77 -9.99 46.68
C GLY A 47 -17.12 -10.87 45.48
N ALA A 48 -18.19 -11.65 45.57
CA ALA A 48 -18.67 -12.50 44.49
C ALA A 48 -19.24 -11.68 43.33
N GLU A 49 -20.06 -10.67 43.61
CA GLU A 49 -20.64 -9.77 42.61
C GLU A 49 -19.54 -9.02 41.83
N ARG A 50 -18.56 -8.43 42.52
CA ARG A 50 -17.40 -7.79 41.86
C ARG A 50 -16.58 -8.77 41.01
N ALA A 51 -16.44 -10.02 41.43
CA ALA A 51 -15.73 -11.03 40.66
C ALA A 51 -16.51 -11.45 39.40
N GLU A 52 -17.84 -11.55 39.49
CA GLU A 52 -18.71 -11.81 38.34
C GLU A 52 -18.71 -10.64 37.36
N GLU A 53 -18.82 -9.40 37.83
CA GLU A 53 -18.70 -8.20 37.01
C GLU A 53 -17.35 -8.12 36.30
N ALA A 54 -16.25 -8.38 37.02
CA ALA A 54 -14.92 -8.38 36.44
C ALA A 54 -14.76 -9.47 35.36
N ARG A 55 -15.32 -10.67 35.59
CA ARG A 55 -15.34 -11.74 34.58
C ARG A 55 -16.19 -11.39 33.37
N ALA A 56 -17.37 -10.80 33.58
CA ALA A 56 -18.25 -10.37 32.51
C ALA A 56 -17.60 -9.26 31.67
N GLN A 57 -16.93 -8.30 32.30
CA GLN A 57 -16.17 -7.25 31.61
C GLN A 57 -15.00 -7.86 30.83
N ALA A 58 -14.22 -8.76 31.43
CA ALA A 58 -13.12 -9.43 30.74
C ALA A 58 -13.61 -10.23 29.52
N GLN A 59 -14.76 -10.91 29.64
CA GLN A 59 -15.36 -11.67 28.53
C GLN A 59 -15.83 -10.74 27.41
N ARG A 60 -16.49 -9.62 27.74
CA ARG A 60 -16.90 -8.61 26.75
C ARG A 60 -15.72 -8.03 26.01
N VAL A 61 -14.68 -7.62 26.74
CA VAL A 61 -13.45 -7.10 26.14
C VAL A 61 -12.81 -8.15 25.24
N TYR A 62 -12.75 -9.41 25.67
CA TYR A 62 -12.23 -10.49 24.85
C TYR A 62 -13.01 -10.69 23.55
N GLU A 63 -14.35 -10.65 23.61
CA GLU A 63 -15.22 -10.75 22.44
C GLU A 63 -15.03 -9.57 21.48
N GLU A 64 -14.92 -8.34 22.01
CA GLU A 64 -14.63 -7.13 21.23
C GLU A 64 -13.25 -7.24 20.54
N PHE A 65 -12.21 -7.65 21.28
CA PHE A 65 -10.87 -7.86 20.73
C PHE A 65 -10.87 -8.94 19.63
N GLN A 66 -11.61 -10.03 19.81
CA GLN A 66 -11.74 -11.07 18.78
C GLN A 66 -12.47 -10.55 17.54
N ALA A 67 -13.54 -9.77 17.72
CA ALA A 67 -14.26 -9.14 16.63
C ALA A 67 -13.35 -8.17 15.85
N GLU A 68 -12.56 -7.35 16.56
CA GLU A 68 -11.60 -6.43 15.96
C GLU A 68 -10.50 -7.18 15.19
N LEU A 69 -9.98 -8.29 15.74
CA LEU A 69 -8.99 -9.13 15.03
C LEU A 69 -9.56 -9.74 13.74
N VAL A 70 -10.82 -10.18 13.75
CA VAL A 70 -11.48 -10.71 12.56
C VAL A 70 -11.70 -9.59 11.53
N ALA A 71 -12.18 -8.42 11.96
CA ALA A 71 -12.35 -7.26 11.10
C ALA A 71 -11.03 -6.82 10.46
N ALA A 72 -9.96 -6.68 11.25
CA ALA A 72 -8.63 -6.31 10.77
C ALA A 72 -8.07 -7.35 9.78
N ARG A 73 -8.29 -8.65 10.01
CA ARG A 73 -7.89 -9.70 9.05
C ARG A 73 -8.66 -9.62 7.74
N HIS A 74 -9.96 -9.32 7.81
CA HIS A 74 -10.80 -9.14 6.63
C HIS A 74 -10.35 -7.91 5.84
N GLU A 75 -10.14 -6.77 6.50
CA GLU A 75 -9.65 -5.54 5.88
C GLU A 75 -8.27 -5.76 5.25
N ALA A 76 -7.34 -6.40 5.95
CA ALA A 76 -6.04 -6.74 5.39
C ALA A 76 -6.14 -7.66 4.17
N ALA A 77 -7.11 -8.58 4.14
CA ALA A 77 -7.36 -9.43 2.98
C ALA A 77 -7.90 -8.63 1.79
N LEU A 78 -8.86 -7.73 2.03
CA LEU A 78 -9.38 -6.81 1.02
C LEU A 78 -8.27 -5.93 0.44
N ILE A 79 -7.45 -5.30 1.29
CA ILE A 79 -6.34 -4.44 0.84
C ILE A 79 -5.39 -5.23 -0.06
N ARG A 80 -5.03 -6.47 0.32
CA ARG A 80 -4.16 -7.32 -0.52
C ARG A 80 -4.81 -7.66 -1.85
N GLN A 81 -6.11 -7.96 -1.85
CA GLN A 81 -6.84 -8.28 -3.07
C GLN A 81 -6.89 -7.06 -4.00
N THR A 82 -7.32 -5.90 -3.49
CA THR A 82 -7.36 -4.64 -4.24
C THR A 82 -5.98 -4.27 -4.80
N ALA A 83 -4.93 -4.35 -3.99
CA ALA A 83 -3.56 -4.07 -4.45
C ALA A 83 -3.10 -5.03 -5.56
N THR A 84 -3.54 -6.30 -5.52
CA THR A 84 -3.20 -7.29 -6.55
C THR A 84 -3.94 -6.99 -7.85
N GLU A 85 -5.22 -6.65 -7.77
CA GLU A 85 -6.06 -6.29 -8.91
C GLU A 85 -5.56 -4.99 -9.58
N GLU A 86 -5.32 -3.95 -8.78
CA GLU A 86 -4.77 -2.66 -9.23
C GLU A 86 -3.37 -2.84 -9.82
N GLY A 87 -2.51 -3.62 -9.17
CA GLY A 87 -1.16 -3.91 -9.67
C GLY A 87 -1.18 -4.65 -11.01
N ALA A 88 -2.07 -5.64 -11.16
CA ALA A 88 -2.24 -6.36 -12.43
C ALA A 88 -2.77 -5.45 -13.54
N ALA A 89 -3.74 -4.59 -13.23
CA ALA A 89 -4.28 -3.60 -14.17
C ALA A 89 -3.21 -2.59 -14.60
N LEU A 90 -2.42 -2.07 -13.65
CA LEU A 90 -1.33 -1.14 -13.93
C LEU A 90 -0.26 -1.76 -14.83
N ILE A 91 0.14 -3.01 -14.55
CA ILE A 91 1.11 -3.72 -15.39
C ILE A 91 0.55 -3.93 -16.80
N ALA A 92 -0.73 -4.27 -16.94
CA ALA A 92 -1.36 -4.42 -18.25
C ALA A 92 -1.39 -3.10 -19.02
N GLN A 93 -1.75 -2.00 -18.35
CA GLN A 93 -1.73 -0.66 -18.92
C GLN A 93 -0.32 -0.25 -19.38
N LEU A 94 0.69 -0.35 -18.49
CA LEU A 94 2.07 -0.01 -18.81
C LEU A 94 2.63 -0.87 -19.94
N ARG A 95 2.24 -2.15 -20.02
CA ARG A 95 2.62 -3.00 -21.15
C ARG A 95 2.02 -2.47 -22.44
N ALA A 96 0.72 -2.16 -22.47
CA ALA A 96 0.03 -1.65 -23.64
C ALA A 96 0.62 -0.32 -24.12
N GLU A 97 0.77 0.65 -23.22
CA GLU A 97 1.44 1.92 -23.50
C GLU A 97 2.87 1.70 -24.01
N GLY A 98 3.60 0.78 -23.40
CA GLY A 98 4.94 0.40 -23.85
C GLY A 98 4.96 -0.23 -25.23
N GLN A 99 3.92 -0.96 -25.67
CA GLN A 99 3.86 -1.48 -27.05
C GLN A 99 3.60 -0.35 -28.03
N GLU A 100 2.64 0.52 -27.73
CA GLU A 100 2.31 1.67 -28.58
C GLU A 100 3.50 2.62 -28.75
N LEU A 101 4.25 2.89 -27.67
CA LEU A 101 5.47 3.70 -27.73
C LEU A 101 6.55 3.03 -28.58
N ARG A 102 6.76 1.72 -28.44
CA ARG A 102 7.71 0.99 -29.29
C ARG A 102 7.32 1.06 -30.76
N ASP A 103 6.05 0.85 -31.07
CA ASP A 103 5.56 0.85 -32.45
C ASP A 103 5.71 2.24 -33.08
N ARG A 104 5.42 3.31 -32.31
CA ARG A 104 5.68 4.70 -32.71
C ARG A 104 7.17 4.95 -32.98
N MET A 105 8.04 4.55 -32.05
CA MET A 105 9.49 4.70 -32.22
C MET A 105 10.01 3.93 -33.44
N LEU A 106 9.48 2.73 -33.70
CA LEU A 106 9.85 1.95 -34.88
C LEU A 106 9.39 2.61 -36.17
N ALA A 107 8.16 3.16 -36.20
CA ALA A 107 7.66 3.88 -37.36
C ALA A 107 8.50 5.13 -37.66
N GLU A 108 8.84 5.92 -36.62
CA GLU A 108 9.71 7.08 -36.74
C GLU A 108 11.12 6.68 -37.21
N ALA A 109 11.72 5.65 -36.59
CA ALA A 109 13.03 5.15 -36.97
C ALA A 109 13.08 4.64 -38.42
N GLN A 110 12.00 4.02 -38.92
CA GLN A 110 11.92 3.61 -40.32
C GLN A 110 11.89 4.81 -41.28
N VAL A 111 11.17 5.87 -40.92
CA VAL A 111 11.15 7.12 -41.71
C VAL A 111 12.51 7.79 -41.71
N GLN A 112 13.17 7.86 -40.54
CA GLN A 112 14.54 8.37 -40.43
C GLN A 112 15.50 7.54 -41.29
N LEU A 113 15.46 6.21 -41.17
CA LEU A 113 16.36 5.31 -41.89
C LEU A 113 16.16 5.40 -43.41
N ALA A 114 14.91 5.55 -43.88
CA ALA A 114 14.64 5.75 -45.30
C ALA A 114 15.23 7.07 -45.80
N THR A 115 15.16 8.14 -44.98
CA THR A 115 15.76 9.44 -45.29
C THR A 115 17.28 9.36 -45.31
N ASP A 116 17.89 8.77 -44.28
CA ASP A 116 19.34 8.58 -44.16
C ASP A 116 19.88 7.74 -45.32
N ARG A 117 19.12 6.73 -45.76
CA ARG A 117 19.48 5.92 -46.93
C ARG A 117 19.53 6.76 -48.21
N VAL A 118 18.53 7.62 -48.45
CA VAL A 118 18.53 8.51 -49.63
C VAL A 118 19.71 9.48 -49.60
N LEU A 119 20.02 10.04 -48.43
CA LEU A 119 21.18 10.93 -48.25
C LEU A 119 22.50 10.19 -48.49
N ALA A 120 22.68 9.01 -47.90
CA ALA A 120 23.88 8.20 -48.08
C ALA A 120 24.05 7.72 -49.53
N GLU A 121 22.97 7.36 -50.22
CA GLU A 121 23.02 7.00 -51.65
C GLU A 121 23.43 8.21 -52.51
N ALA A 122 22.95 9.41 -52.20
CA ALA A 122 23.33 10.63 -52.90
C ALA A 122 24.82 10.98 -52.68
N GLU A 123 25.31 10.90 -51.44
CA GLU A 123 26.73 11.13 -51.11
C GLU A 123 27.64 10.12 -51.81
N LEU A 124 27.28 8.83 -51.78
CA LEU A 124 28.05 7.77 -52.44
C LEU A 124 28.09 7.97 -53.96
N ARG A 125 27.00 8.44 -54.59
CA ARG A 125 26.99 8.76 -56.02
C ARG A 125 27.95 9.89 -56.35
N GLU A 126 27.98 10.95 -55.56
CA GLU A 126 28.92 12.05 -55.75
C GLU A 126 30.38 11.57 -55.64
N ASP A 127 30.69 10.76 -54.63
CA ASP A 127 32.03 10.19 -54.45
C ASP A 127 32.45 9.27 -55.61
N VAL A 128 31.53 8.43 -56.12
CA VAL A 128 31.80 7.57 -57.27
C VAL A 128 32.07 8.39 -58.53
N ILE A 129 31.28 9.45 -58.79
CA ILE A 129 31.50 10.34 -59.94
C ILE A 129 32.88 11.00 -59.85
N ARG A 130 33.23 11.50 -58.66
CA ARG A 130 34.53 12.13 -58.41
C ARG A 130 35.69 11.16 -58.64
N LEU A 131 35.66 9.98 -58.03
CA LEU A 131 36.72 8.96 -58.16
C LEU A 131 36.85 8.43 -59.59
N ALA A 132 35.72 8.22 -60.29
CA ALA A 132 35.73 7.82 -61.69
C ALA A 132 36.31 8.91 -62.59
N GLY A 133 35.99 10.18 -62.34
CA GLY A 133 36.57 11.33 -63.02
C GLY A 133 38.08 11.46 -62.80
N GLU A 134 38.55 11.29 -61.57
CA GLU A 134 39.98 11.29 -61.22
C GLU A 134 40.74 10.17 -61.94
N LEU A 135 40.16 8.95 -61.99
CA LEU A 135 40.75 7.81 -62.70
C LEU A 135 40.80 8.04 -64.21
N ALA A 136 39.70 8.50 -64.81
CA ALA A 136 39.64 8.80 -66.23
C ALA A 136 40.64 9.91 -66.63
N GLY A 137 40.78 10.93 -65.78
CA GLY A 137 41.77 11.98 -65.99
C GLY A 137 43.22 11.47 -65.94
N ARG A 138 43.54 10.55 -65.01
CA ARG A 138 44.85 9.88 -64.97
C ARG A 138 45.16 9.06 -66.21
N VAL A 139 44.15 8.43 -66.82
CA VAL A 139 44.33 7.62 -68.05
C VAL A 139 44.52 8.48 -69.29
N ILE A 140 43.80 9.61 -69.39
CA ILE A 140 43.82 10.50 -70.56
C ILE A 140 44.95 11.55 -70.46
N GLY A 141 45.49 11.80 -69.26
CA GLY A 141 46.58 12.75 -69.02
C GLY A 141 46.13 14.20 -68.84
N GLU A 142 44.81 14.45 -68.74
CA GLU A 142 44.19 15.77 -68.56
C GLU A 142 43.10 15.69 -67.47
N PRO A 143 42.84 16.73 -66.65
CA PRO A 143 41.83 16.66 -65.61
C PRO A 143 40.40 16.62 -66.19
N VAL A 144 39.85 15.41 -66.33
CA VAL A 144 38.49 15.18 -66.87
C VAL A 144 37.39 15.30 -65.80
N ALA A 145 37.77 15.24 -64.52
CA ALA A 145 36.85 15.33 -63.38
C ALA A 145 36.16 16.70 -63.24
N GLU A 146 36.79 17.77 -63.70
CA GLU A 146 36.29 19.15 -63.54
C GLU A 146 35.37 19.60 -64.69
N LEU A 147 35.21 18.79 -65.73
CA LEU A 147 34.41 19.13 -66.89
C LEU A 147 32.90 18.96 -66.60
N PRO A 148 32.06 19.99 -66.79
CA PRO A 148 30.60 19.92 -66.59
C PRO A 148 29.93 18.80 -67.40
N ARG A 149 30.52 18.46 -68.55
CA ARG A 149 30.03 17.42 -69.46
C ARG A 149 30.17 16.01 -68.88
N THR A 150 31.24 15.74 -68.13
CA THR A 150 31.48 14.44 -67.49
C THR A 150 30.44 14.18 -66.40
N ARG A 151 30.13 15.20 -65.59
CA ARG A 151 29.07 15.14 -64.56
C ARG A 151 27.69 14.91 -65.19
N ALA A 152 27.35 15.65 -66.24
CA ALA A 152 26.05 15.51 -66.92
C ALA A 152 25.83 14.10 -67.49
N ILE A 153 26.86 13.47 -68.08
CA ILE A 153 26.76 12.11 -68.61
C ILE A 153 26.61 11.08 -67.48
N ALA A 154 27.32 11.26 -66.36
CA ALA A 154 27.20 10.38 -65.20
C ALA A 154 25.81 10.45 -64.56
N GLU A 155 25.26 11.66 -64.39
CA GLU A 155 23.89 11.88 -63.90
C GLU A 155 22.85 11.22 -64.82
N GLU A 156 23.01 11.33 -66.15
CA GLU A 156 22.13 10.66 -67.11
C GLU A 156 22.20 9.13 -67.02
N PHE A 157 23.40 8.57 -66.79
CA PHE A 157 23.59 7.13 -66.58
C PHE A 157 22.87 6.64 -65.32
N PHE A 158 23.05 7.34 -64.20
CA PHE A 158 22.40 7.01 -62.94
C PHE A 158 20.88 7.17 -63.03
N ALA A 159 20.37 8.22 -63.67
CA ALA A 159 18.93 8.41 -63.92
C ALA A 159 18.33 7.29 -64.78
N ALA A 160 19.06 6.82 -65.80
CA ALA A 160 18.64 5.69 -66.61
C ALA A 160 18.62 4.38 -65.79
N GLN A 161 19.51 4.23 -64.82
CA GLN A 161 19.59 3.06 -63.95
C GLN A 161 18.44 3.04 -62.92
N ASP A 162 18.15 4.18 -62.28
CA ASP A 162 17.01 4.33 -61.36
C ASP A 162 15.67 4.05 -62.06
N ALA A 163 15.50 4.54 -63.30
CA ALA A 163 14.33 4.27 -64.13
C ALA A 163 14.18 2.77 -64.49
N LYS A 164 15.28 2.03 -64.57
CA LYS A 164 15.30 0.59 -64.86
C LYS A 164 14.95 -0.21 -63.61
N ASP A 165 15.46 0.18 -62.45
CA ASP A 165 15.21 -0.48 -61.17
C ASP A 165 13.76 -0.26 -60.68
N ALA A 166 13.21 0.94 -60.87
CA ALA A 166 11.80 1.23 -60.60
C ALA A 166 10.84 0.35 -61.42
N ARG A 167 11.20 0.05 -62.68
CA ARG A 167 10.43 -0.85 -63.55
C ARG A 167 10.55 -2.33 -63.16
N ALA A 168 11.67 -2.72 -62.54
CA ALA A 168 11.89 -4.07 -62.05
C ALA A 168 11.15 -4.32 -60.72
N GLY A 169 11.14 -3.36 -59.80
CA GLY A 169 10.44 -3.47 -58.51
C GLY A 169 8.90 -3.50 -58.61
N THR A 170 8.31 -2.95 -59.68
CA THR A 170 6.85 -2.94 -59.89
C THR A 170 6.30 -4.30 -60.39
N ARG A 171 7.17 -5.28 -60.70
CA ARG A 171 6.77 -6.61 -61.22
C ARG A 171 6.83 -7.74 -60.19
N ALA A 172 7.19 -7.45 -58.94
CA ALA A 172 7.17 -8.40 -57.81
C ALA A 172 6.05 -8.02 -56.85
#